data_AF-A0AAE9DMN4-F1
#
_entry.id   AF-A0AAE9DMN4-F1
#
_cell.length_a   1.000
_cell.length_b   1.000
_cell.length_c   1.000
_cell.angle_alpha   90.00
_cell.angle_beta   90.00
_cell.angle_gamma   90.00
#
_symmetry.space_group_name_H-M   'P 1'
#
loop_
_entity.id
_entity.type
_entity.pdbx_description
1 polymer ?
#
loop_
_entity_poly.entity_id
_entity_poly.type
_entity_poly.pdbx_seq_one_letter_code
_entity_poly.pdbx_strand_id
1 'polypeptide(L)'
;MKVFKMITTQEKKLENVSLHLESLEKVCKSNELQLIAIKESFPESISLSEEFYEKDLLHVENQIVLLQEICDSRAKTLNQLELNGFNHSKEDAKLECKKLRESILAAKQKHEKLVTLNVSKIKLQAEKDELISLNNQEAEAIEAAKLVLKSDQELAEKMTEECVSLRSQLVQMEAAQSNNQDGADKLEIDRLQKKIEQIRQETDGITSKLSEVRKETEEAQKKLNEQKQTEADNQALMGKLKADIVALLQKKIEEEKDKKKRKPELQKMIELKKAISIENLALEQARKELEEIQVGGKTVSELKSEITKMQSEIRSYEREIKKATKENEKLIEQIAEIRIPSPDTTLQFLNDTAEIDESEYSQQVVTPKLEINVTPIQRAISRDVFTGAPLMTSTPLHKPEPTGKTRAAARRLEQNAKAKTAELRKKRGGKK
;
A
#
# COMPACT_ATOMS: atom_id res chain seq x y z
N MET A 1 -127.98 -64.98 -190.13
CA MET A 1 -127.83 -64.66 -188.67
C MET A 1 -127.64 -65.86 -187.73
N LYS A 2 -128.10 -67.09 -188.04
CA LYS A 2 -127.97 -68.25 -187.12
C LYS A 2 -126.54 -68.77 -186.91
N VAL A 3 -125.67 -68.72 -187.93
CA VAL A 3 -124.30 -69.28 -187.88
C VAL A 3 -123.36 -68.48 -186.97
N PHE A 4 -123.45 -67.14 -186.99
CA PHE A 4 -122.59 -66.27 -186.20
C PHE A 4 -122.81 -66.41 -184.68
N LYS A 5 -124.05 -66.67 -184.27
CA LYS A 5 -124.38 -67.02 -182.87
C LYS A 5 -123.78 -68.36 -182.44
N MET A 6 -123.65 -69.31 -183.36
CA MET A 6 -123.13 -70.64 -183.03
C MET A 6 -121.62 -70.63 -182.79
N ILE A 7 -120.86 -69.88 -183.61
CA ILE A 7 -119.41 -69.71 -183.47
C ILE A 7 -119.07 -69.00 -182.15
N THR A 8 -119.75 -67.89 -181.84
CA THR A 8 -119.58 -67.18 -180.56
C THR A 8 -119.95 -68.02 -179.34
N THR A 9 -120.88 -68.98 -179.49
CA THR A 9 -121.21 -69.92 -178.40
C THR A 9 -120.15 -70.99 -178.23
N GLN A 10 -119.49 -71.43 -179.31
CA GLN A 10 -118.40 -72.41 -179.27
C GLN A 10 -117.11 -71.82 -178.71
N GLU A 11 -116.74 -70.58 -179.07
CA GLU A 11 -115.60 -69.88 -178.48
C GLU A 11 -115.77 -69.71 -176.97
N LYS A 12 -116.97 -69.29 -176.52
CA LYS A 12 -117.28 -69.22 -175.09
C LYS A 12 -117.19 -70.57 -174.38
N LYS A 13 -117.53 -71.68 -175.05
CA LYS A 13 -117.36 -73.02 -174.46
C LYS A 13 -115.89 -73.40 -174.34
N LEU A 14 -115.07 -73.08 -175.34
CA LEU A 14 -113.63 -73.38 -175.33
C LEU A 14 -112.90 -72.59 -174.24
N GLU A 15 -113.24 -71.30 -174.09
CA GLU A 15 -112.70 -70.42 -173.06
C GLU A 15 -113.09 -70.91 -171.65
N ASN A 16 -114.32 -71.42 -171.49
CA ASN A 16 -114.79 -71.99 -170.23
C ASN A 16 -114.08 -73.31 -169.89
N VAL A 17 -113.76 -74.15 -170.88
CA VAL A 17 -112.96 -75.38 -170.68
C VAL A 17 -111.53 -75.04 -170.26
N SER A 18 -110.92 -74.00 -170.86
CA SER A 18 -109.57 -73.55 -170.47
C SER A 18 -109.52 -73.08 -169.02
N LEU A 19 -110.53 -72.32 -168.57
CA LEU A 19 -110.66 -71.89 -167.17
C LEU A 19 -110.84 -73.07 -166.20
N HIS A 20 -111.57 -74.12 -166.60
CA HIS A 20 -111.73 -75.31 -165.78
C HIS A 20 -110.42 -76.11 -165.66
N LEU A 21 -109.60 -76.17 -166.72
CA LEU A 21 -108.30 -76.83 -166.71
C LEU A 21 -107.31 -76.11 -165.78
N GLU A 22 -107.23 -74.78 -165.83
CA GLU A 22 -106.40 -74.01 -164.89
C GLU A 22 -106.85 -74.19 -163.43
N SER A 23 -108.17 -74.25 -163.20
CA SER A 23 -108.70 -74.54 -161.86
C SER A 23 -108.30 -75.93 -161.37
N LEU A 24 -108.32 -76.94 -162.24
CA LEU A 24 -107.98 -78.32 -161.88
C LEU A 24 -106.48 -78.45 -161.55
N GLU A 25 -105.61 -77.79 -162.31
CA GLU A 25 -104.16 -77.82 -162.06
C GLU A 25 -103.79 -77.21 -160.70
N LYS A 26 -104.46 -76.11 -160.31
CA LYS A 26 -104.30 -75.51 -158.98
C LYS A 26 -104.72 -76.47 -157.86
N VAL A 27 -105.82 -77.21 -158.04
CA VAL A 27 -106.28 -78.19 -157.05
C VAL A 27 -105.30 -79.35 -156.91
N CYS A 28 -104.75 -79.87 -158.02
CA CYS A 28 -103.75 -80.94 -157.97
C CYS A 28 -102.49 -80.52 -157.20
N LYS A 29 -101.95 -79.32 -157.46
CA LYS A 29 -100.79 -78.78 -156.70
C LYS A 29 -101.09 -78.61 -155.21
N SER A 30 -102.30 -78.16 -154.87
CA SER A 30 -102.73 -78.04 -153.47
C SER A 30 -102.77 -79.40 -152.76
N ASN A 31 -103.28 -80.44 -153.43
CA ASN A 31 -103.34 -81.79 -152.85
C ASN A 31 -101.95 -82.41 -152.67
N GLU A 32 -101.03 -82.15 -153.61
CA GLU A 32 -99.65 -82.63 -153.54
C GLU A 32 -98.91 -82.04 -152.32
N LEU A 33 -99.09 -80.74 -152.06
CA LEU A 33 -98.55 -80.08 -150.87
C LEU A 33 -99.15 -80.63 -149.56
N GLN A 34 -100.46 -80.95 -149.55
CA GLN A 34 -101.08 -81.56 -148.38
C GLN A 34 -100.57 -82.98 -148.11
N LEU A 35 -100.30 -83.78 -149.14
CA LEU A 35 -99.74 -85.12 -148.98
C LEU A 35 -98.31 -85.09 -148.41
N ILE A 36 -97.49 -84.12 -148.82
CA ILE A 36 -96.15 -83.93 -148.25
C ILE A 36 -96.24 -83.56 -146.77
N ALA A 37 -97.10 -82.62 -146.40
CA ALA A 37 -97.29 -82.21 -145.00
C ALA A 37 -97.81 -83.36 -144.11
N ILE A 38 -98.66 -84.24 -144.64
CA ILE A 38 -99.10 -85.44 -143.91
C ILE A 38 -97.94 -86.42 -143.73
N LYS A 39 -97.09 -86.61 -144.74
CA LYS A 39 -95.93 -87.50 -144.64
C LYS A 39 -94.90 -87.02 -143.61
N GLU A 40 -94.71 -85.72 -143.48
CA GLU A 40 -93.79 -85.12 -142.50
C GLU A 40 -94.35 -85.10 -141.06
N SER A 41 -95.67 -85.31 -140.88
CA SER A 41 -96.31 -85.31 -139.56
C SER A 41 -96.51 -86.70 -138.95
N PHE A 42 -96.08 -87.77 -139.62
CA PHE A 42 -95.98 -89.09 -139.01
C PHE A 42 -94.65 -89.25 -138.26
N PRO A 43 -94.65 -89.52 -136.94
CA PRO A 43 -93.41 -89.79 -136.21
C PRO A 43 -92.71 -91.04 -136.77
N GLU A 44 -91.39 -90.96 -136.96
CA GLU A 44 -90.54 -92.09 -137.34
C GLU A 44 -90.79 -93.27 -136.41
N SER A 45 -91.03 -94.45 -136.98
CA SER A 45 -91.19 -95.70 -136.24
C SER A 45 -89.94 -95.96 -135.41
N ILE A 46 -90.03 -95.74 -134.10
CA ILE A 46 -89.00 -96.14 -133.14
C ILE A 46 -88.90 -97.67 -133.22
N SER A 47 -87.79 -98.17 -133.75
CA SER A 47 -87.45 -99.59 -133.66
C SER A 47 -87.16 -99.90 -132.20
N LEU A 48 -88.14 -100.47 -131.49
CA LEU A 48 -87.98 -101.01 -130.14
C LEU A 48 -86.96 -102.15 -130.19
N SER A 49 -85.73 -101.92 -129.71
CA SER A 49 -84.74 -102.98 -129.52
C SER A 49 -84.87 -103.59 -128.12
N GLU A 50 -84.73 -104.91 -128.04
CA GLU A 50 -84.85 -105.75 -126.84
C GLU A 50 -83.89 -105.32 -125.70
N GLU A 51 -82.75 -104.70 -126.05
CA GLU A 51 -81.75 -104.17 -125.12
C GLU A 51 -82.27 -103.12 -124.14
N PHE A 52 -83.30 -102.34 -124.49
CA PHE A 52 -83.83 -101.31 -123.58
C PHE A 52 -84.63 -101.91 -122.42
N TYR A 53 -85.36 -103.01 -122.65
CA TYR A 53 -86.13 -103.68 -121.58
C TYR A 53 -85.23 -104.44 -120.62
N GLU A 54 -84.19 -105.10 -121.11
CA GLU A 54 -83.29 -105.90 -120.28
C GLU A 54 -82.48 -105.02 -119.31
N LYS A 55 -82.09 -103.82 -119.75
CA LYS A 55 -81.40 -102.85 -118.91
C LYS A 55 -82.29 -102.28 -117.80
N ASP A 56 -83.54 -101.96 -118.11
CA ASP A 56 -84.50 -101.46 -117.12
C ASP A 56 -84.88 -102.56 -116.10
N LEU A 57 -85.05 -103.81 -116.56
CA LEU A 57 -85.32 -104.95 -115.68
C LEU A 57 -84.16 -105.20 -114.71
N LEU A 58 -82.92 -105.23 -115.23
CA LEU A 58 -81.71 -105.38 -114.42
C LEU A 58 -81.54 -104.21 -113.43
N HIS A 59 -81.92 -103.00 -113.82
CA HIS A 59 -81.90 -101.86 -112.90
C HIS A 59 -82.88 -102.04 -111.74
N VAL A 60 -84.11 -102.48 -112.03
CA VAL A 60 -85.14 -102.73 -111.00
C VAL A 60 -84.74 -103.88 -110.08
N GLU A 61 -84.20 -104.98 -110.62
CA GLU A 61 -83.70 -106.10 -109.81
C GLU A 61 -82.59 -105.66 -108.85
N ASN A 62 -81.63 -104.85 -109.34
CA ASN A 62 -80.57 -104.30 -108.49
C ASN A 62 -81.12 -103.38 -107.38
N GLN A 63 -82.15 -102.57 -107.66
CA GLN A 63 -82.79 -101.76 -106.63
C GLN A 63 -83.51 -102.60 -105.57
N ILE A 64 -84.16 -103.70 -105.97
CA ILE A 64 -84.83 -104.62 -105.03
C ILE A 64 -83.81 -105.26 -104.09
N VAL A 65 -82.67 -105.74 -104.60
CA VAL A 65 -81.60 -106.31 -103.77
C VAL A 65 -81.06 -105.28 -102.78
N LEU A 66 -80.81 -104.05 -103.22
CA LEU A 66 -80.33 -102.98 -102.33
C LEU A 66 -81.31 -102.70 -101.19
N LEU A 67 -82.62 -102.68 -101.49
CA LEU A 67 -83.68 -102.51 -100.49
C LEU A 67 -83.73 -103.67 -99.50
N GLN A 68 -83.54 -104.90 -99.97
CA GLN A 68 -83.48 -106.09 -99.12
C GLN A 68 -82.32 -105.99 -98.11
N GLU A 69 -81.13 -105.63 -98.58
CA GLU A 69 -79.93 -105.47 -97.72
C GLU A 69 -80.12 -104.37 -96.65
N ILE A 70 -80.76 -103.26 -97.01
CA ILE A 70 -81.10 -102.18 -96.07
C ILE A 70 -82.06 -102.69 -94.99
N CYS A 71 -83.10 -103.43 -95.38
CA CYS A 71 -84.07 -104.00 -94.44
C CYS A 71 -83.41 -104.98 -93.47
N ASP A 72 -82.54 -105.87 -93.95
CA ASP A 72 -81.83 -106.85 -93.12
C ASP A 72 -80.85 -106.19 -92.13
N SER A 73 -80.12 -105.17 -92.58
CA SER A 73 -79.24 -104.37 -91.72
C SER A 73 -80.01 -103.66 -90.61
N ARG A 74 -81.16 -103.08 -90.95
CA ARG A 74 -82.01 -102.38 -89.99
C ARG A 74 -82.62 -103.34 -88.98
N ALA A 75 -83.06 -104.53 -89.41
CA ALA A 75 -83.55 -105.58 -88.53
C ALA A 75 -82.49 -106.05 -87.51
N LYS A 76 -81.24 -106.24 -87.95
CA LYS A 76 -80.11 -106.57 -87.05
C LYS A 76 -79.87 -105.47 -86.02
N THR A 77 -79.90 -104.21 -86.45
CA THR A 77 -79.69 -103.05 -85.56
C THR A 77 -80.82 -102.95 -84.53
N LEU A 78 -82.06 -103.21 -84.94
CA LEU A 78 -83.24 -103.15 -84.07
C LEU A 78 -83.20 -104.27 -83.02
N ASN A 79 -82.84 -105.48 -83.42
CA ASN A 79 -82.62 -106.60 -82.49
C ASN A 79 -81.49 -106.31 -81.48
N GLN A 80 -80.39 -105.66 -81.91
CA GLN A 80 -79.33 -105.24 -80.99
C GLN A 80 -79.80 -104.18 -79.99
N LEU A 81 -80.61 -103.22 -80.43
CA LEU A 81 -81.18 -102.19 -79.55
C LEU A 81 -82.20 -102.79 -78.57
N GLU A 82 -82.99 -103.78 -78.97
CA GLU A 82 -83.86 -104.51 -78.05
C GLU A 82 -83.04 -105.31 -77.03
N LEU A 83 -82.01 -106.04 -77.46
CA LEU A 83 -81.15 -106.82 -76.55
C LEU A 83 -80.41 -105.93 -75.54
N ASN A 84 -79.98 -104.74 -75.98
CA ASN A 84 -79.28 -103.77 -75.11
C ASN A 84 -80.27 -102.95 -74.26
N GLY A 85 -81.46 -102.67 -74.75
CA GLY A 85 -82.50 -101.89 -74.06
C GLY A 85 -83.22 -102.68 -72.96
N PHE A 86 -83.31 -104.01 -73.07
CA PHE A 86 -84.01 -104.86 -72.09
C PHE A 86 -83.14 -105.37 -70.93
N ASN A 87 -81.83 -105.09 -70.91
CA ASN A 87 -80.89 -105.62 -69.91
C ASN A 87 -80.53 -104.66 -68.77
N HIS A 88 -81.16 -103.50 -68.64
CA HIS A 88 -81.05 -102.67 -67.43
C HIS A 88 -82.41 -102.62 -66.78
N SER A 89 -82.61 -103.40 -65.71
CA SER A 89 -83.86 -103.29 -64.96
C SER A 89 -83.95 -101.86 -64.40
N LYS A 90 -85.17 -101.34 -64.30
CA LYS A 90 -85.43 -100.02 -63.67
C LYS A 90 -84.82 -99.94 -62.26
N GLU A 91 -84.58 -101.08 -61.62
CA GLU A 91 -83.98 -101.27 -60.32
C GLU A 91 -82.45 -101.10 -60.34
N ASP A 92 -81.76 -101.56 -61.38
CA ASP A 92 -80.31 -101.36 -61.55
C ASP A 92 -79.97 -99.88 -61.78
N ALA A 93 -80.74 -99.21 -62.65
CA ALA A 93 -80.60 -97.77 -62.88
C ALA A 93 -80.87 -96.95 -61.61
N LYS A 94 -81.84 -97.35 -60.78
CA LYS A 94 -82.10 -96.72 -59.47
C LYS A 94 -80.95 -96.93 -58.49
N LEU A 95 -80.37 -98.13 -58.44
CA LEU A 95 -79.24 -98.45 -57.56
C LEU A 95 -78.00 -97.64 -57.95
N GLU A 96 -77.72 -97.53 -59.24
CA GLU A 96 -76.62 -96.73 -59.76
C GLU A 96 -76.83 -95.23 -59.48
N CYS A 97 -78.05 -94.72 -59.68
CA CYS A 97 -78.40 -93.35 -59.29
C CYS A 97 -78.22 -93.10 -57.78
N LYS A 98 -78.54 -94.09 -56.93
CA LYS A 98 -78.33 -93.99 -55.48
C LYS A 98 -76.84 -93.93 -55.14
N LYS A 99 -76.02 -94.81 -55.71
CA LYS A 99 -74.56 -94.79 -55.54
C LYS A 99 -73.95 -93.46 -56.01
N LEU A 100 -74.42 -92.94 -57.14
CA LEU A 100 -73.96 -91.65 -57.66
C LEU A 100 -74.32 -90.50 -56.70
N ARG A 101 -75.54 -90.49 -56.16
CA ARG A 101 -75.96 -89.48 -55.16
C ARG A 101 -75.11 -89.55 -53.89
N GLU A 102 -74.84 -90.74 -53.38
CA GLU A 102 -73.98 -90.94 -52.20
C GLU A 102 -72.54 -90.47 -52.48
N SER A 103 -72.00 -90.79 -53.66
CA SER A 103 -70.67 -90.32 -54.08
C SER A 103 -70.61 -88.79 -54.22
N ILE A 104 -71.62 -88.17 -54.82
CA ILE A 104 -71.74 -86.71 -54.93
C ILE A 104 -71.80 -86.06 -53.55
N LEU A 105 -72.59 -86.63 -52.63
CA LEU A 105 -72.70 -86.10 -51.26
C LEU A 105 -71.36 -86.21 -50.52
N ALA A 106 -70.65 -87.34 -50.63
CA ALA A 106 -69.34 -87.52 -50.04
C ALA A 106 -68.29 -86.56 -50.66
N ALA A 107 -68.34 -86.33 -51.97
CA ALA A 107 -67.50 -85.36 -52.65
C ALA A 107 -67.77 -83.92 -52.17
N LYS A 108 -69.04 -83.56 -51.98
CA LYS A 108 -69.44 -82.25 -51.42
C LYS A 108 -68.91 -82.06 -50.00
N GLN A 109 -69.07 -83.05 -49.13
CA GLN A 109 -68.53 -82.99 -47.76
C GLN A 109 -66.99 -82.87 -47.74
N LYS A 110 -66.28 -83.57 -48.64
CA LYS A 110 -64.83 -83.42 -48.79
C LYS A 110 -64.44 -82.03 -49.30
N HIS A 111 -65.20 -81.47 -50.25
CA HIS A 111 -64.97 -80.13 -50.77
C HIS A 111 -65.17 -79.07 -49.67
N GLU A 112 -66.24 -79.15 -48.87
CA GLU A 112 -66.46 -78.25 -47.74
C GLU A 112 -65.29 -78.30 -46.74
N LYS A 113 -64.81 -79.51 -46.39
CA LYS A 113 -63.60 -79.66 -45.55
C LYS A 113 -62.37 -79.03 -46.19
N LEU A 114 -62.16 -79.24 -47.49
CA LEU A 114 -61.02 -78.65 -48.21
C LEU A 114 -61.08 -77.11 -48.21
N VAL A 115 -62.27 -76.53 -48.39
CA VAL A 115 -62.48 -75.06 -48.30
C VAL A 115 -62.11 -74.56 -46.91
N THR A 116 -62.59 -75.21 -45.84
CA THR A 116 -62.23 -74.80 -44.47
C THR A 116 -60.73 -74.91 -44.20
N LEU A 117 -60.07 -75.97 -44.70
CA LEU A 117 -58.63 -76.15 -44.55
C LEU A 117 -57.84 -75.08 -45.32
N ASN A 118 -58.29 -74.72 -46.52
CA ASN A 118 -57.67 -73.63 -47.29
C ASN A 118 -57.79 -72.28 -46.58
N VAL A 119 -58.94 -71.98 -45.96
CA VAL A 119 -59.10 -70.77 -45.14
C VAL A 119 -58.12 -70.79 -43.95
N SER A 120 -58.00 -71.92 -43.23
CA SER A 120 -57.04 -72.05 -42.13
C SER A 120 -55.59 -71.93 -42.59
N LYS A 121 -55.24 -72.50 -43.75
CA LYS A 121 -53.91 -72.38 -44.35
C LYS A 121 -53.57 -70.92 -44.66
N ILE A 122 -54.50 -70.16 -45.23
CA ILE A 122 -54.31 -68.74 -45.52
C ILE A 122 -54.08 -67.96 -44.22
N LYS A 123 -54.87 -68.23 -43.17
CA LYS A 123 -54.69 -67.59 -41.85
C LYS A 123 -53.32 -67.89 -41.24
N LEU A 124 -52.91 -69.15 -41.22
CA LEU A 124 -51.60 -69.55 -40.71
C LEU A 124 -50.45 -68.97 -41.53
N GLN A 125 -50.63 -68.82 -42.85
CA GLN A 125 -49.64 -68.17 -43.69
C GLN A 125 -49.50 -66.68 -43.34
N ALA A 126 -50.63 -65.97 -43.13
CA ALA A 126 -50.60 -64.58 -42.69
C ALA A 126 -49.94 -64.43 -41.30
N GLU A 127 -50.28 -65.29 -40.34
CA GLU A 127 -49.65 -65.29 -39.01
C GLU A 127 -48.14 -65.57 -39.08
N LYS A 128 -47.73 -66.50 -39.94
CA LYS A 128 -46.30 -66.75 -40.20
C LYS A 128 -45.60 -65.52 -40.76
N ASP A 129 -46.22 -64.84 -41.73
CA ASP A 129 -45.63 -63.66 -42.36
C ASP A 129 -45.55 -62.47 -41.37
N GLU A 130 -46.55 -62.31 -40.50
CA GLU A 130 -46.52 -61.36 -39.37
C GLU A 130 -45.39 -61.67 -38.38
N LEU A 131 -45.21 -62.94 -37.99
CA LEU A 131 -44.13 -63.35 -37.09
C LEU A 131 -42.75 -63.11 -37.70
N ILE A 132 -42.58 -63.33 -39.01
CA ILE A 132 -41.34 -63.02 -39.72
C ILE A 132 -41.08 -61.51 -39.67
N SER A 133 -42.11 -60.69 -39.92
CA SER A 133 -41.99 -59.24 -39.86
C SER A 133 -41.57 -58.76 -38.46
N LEU A 134 -42.18 -59.31 -37.41
CA LEU A 134 -41.87 -58.96 -36.03
C LEU A 134 -40.45 -59.38 -35.65
N ASN A 135 -40.04 -60.59 -36.03
CA ASN A 135 -38.67 -61.08 -35.76
C ASN A 135 -37.61 -60.24 -36.50
N ASN A 136 -37.90 -59.78 -37.71
CA ASN A 136 -37.00 -58.85 -38.43
C ASN A 136 -36.91 -57.50 -37.70
N GLN A 137 -38.02 -56.96 -37.22
CA GLN A 137 -38.04 -55.72 -36.45
C GLN A 137 -37.28 -55.84 -35.12
N GLU A 138 -37.41 -56.97 -34.42
CA GLU A 138 -36.64 -57.26 -33.21
C GLU A 138 -35.13 -57.38 -33.52
N ALA A 139 -34.77 -58.04 -34.62
CA ALA A 139 -33.38 -58.14 -35.05
C ALA A 139 -32.76 -56.76 -35.34
N GLU A 140 -33.48 -55.88 -36.05
CA GLU A 140 -33.07 -54.50 -36.29
C GLU A 140 -32.93 -53.69 -34.99
N ALA A 141 -33.88 -53.84 -34.06
CA ALA A 141 -33.82 -53.18 -32.75
C ALA A 141 -32.62 -53.65 -31.91
N ILE A 142 -32.32 -54.96 -31.94
CA ILE A 142 -31.14 -55.53 -31.27
C ILE A 142 -29.85 -54.99 -31.89
N GLU A 143 -29.78 -54.86 -33.21
CA GLU A 143 -28.61 -54.32 -33.91
C GLU A 143 -28.40 -52.83 -33.58
N ALA A 144 -29.47 -52.04 -33.56
CA ALA A 144 -29.42 -50.64 -33.12
C ALA A 144 -28.95 -50.52 -31.66
N ALA A 145 -29.46 -51.37 -30.76
CA ALA A 145 -29.04 -51.38 -29.35
C ALA A 145 -27.55 -51.76 -29.19
N LYS A 146 -27.03 -52.70 -30.00
CA LYS A 146 -25.60 -53.06 -30.01
C LYS A 146 -24.71 -51.90 -30.45
N LEU A 147 -25.14 -51.11 -31.44
CA LEU A 147 -24.39 -49.93 -31.89
C LEU A 147 -24.31 -48.86 -30.79
N VAL A 148 -25.43 -48.59 -30.10
CA VAL A 148 -25.46 -47.67 -28.96
C VAL A 148 -24.55 -48.17 -27.84
N LEU A 149 -24.66 -49.45 -27.46
CA LEU A 149 -23.82 -50.04 -26.42
C LEU A 149 -22.33 -49.92 -26.74
N LYS A 150 -21.95 -50.13 -28.01
CA LYS A 150 -20.55 -49.97 -28.45
C LYS A 150 -20.08 -48.52 -28.33
N SER A 151 -20.91 -47.56 -28.74
CA SER A 151 -20.61 -46.13 -28.59
C SER A 151 -20.42 -45.74 -27.11
N ASP A 152 -21.28 -46.25 -26.23
CA ASP A 152 -21.20 -45.99 -24.78
C ASP A 152 -19.94 -46.63 -24.17
N GLN A 153 -19.54 -47.82 -24.62
CA GLN A 153 -18.28 -48.46 -24.22
C GLN A 153 -17.06 -47.63 -24.65
N GLU A 154 -17.02 -47.17 -25.90
CA GLU A 154 -15.94 -46.31 -26.39
C GLU A 154 -15.86 -44.97 -25.62
N LEU A 155 -17.01 -44.42 -25.23
CA LEU A 155 -17.07 -43.23 -24.38
C LEU A 155 -16.52 -43.51 -22.97
N ALA A 156 -16.90 -44.63 -22.36
CA ALA A 156 -16.42 -45.02 -21.04
C ALA A 156 -14.90 -45.28 -21.02
N GLU A 157 -14.35 -45.89 -22.09
CA GLU A 157 -12.91 -46.07 -22.27
C GLU A 157 -12.18 -44.72 -22.33
N LYS A 158 -12.67 -43.78 -23.16
CA LYS A 158 -12.10 -42.41 -23.23
C LYS A 158 -12.14 -41.70 -21.89
N MET A 159 -13.27 -41.77 -21.18
CA MET A 159 -13.37 -41.17 -19.84
C MET A 159 -12.39 -41.82 -18.85
N THR A 160 -12.17 -43.13 -18.96
CA THR A 160 -11.20 -43.84 -18.13
C THR A 160 -9.77 -43.39 -18.42
N GLU A 161 -9.41 -43.26 -19.70
CA GLU A 161 -8.11 -42.73 -20.13
C GLU A 161 -7.89 -41.29 -19.65
N GLU A 162 -8.92 -40.44 -19.76
CA GLU A 162 -8.90 -39.06 -19.24
C GLU A 162 -8.70 -39.06 -17.72
N CYS A 163 -9.42 -39.90 -16.96
CA CYS A 163 -9.22 -40.04 -15.52
C CYS A 163 -7.80 -40.48 -15.16
N VAL A 164 -7.21 -41.42 -15.91
CA VAL A 164 -5.83 -41.86 -15.70
C VAL A 164 -4.86 -40.71 -15.97
N SER A 165 -5.05 -39.97 -17.07
CA SER A 165 -4.24 -38.80 -17.42
C SER A 165 -4.33 -37.71 -16.34
N LEU A 166 -5.54 -37.35 -15.90
CA LEU A 166 -5.75 -36.37 -14.85
C LEU A 166 -5.12 -36.81 -13.52
N ARG A 167 -5.23 -38.09 -13.17
CA ARG A 167 -4.59 -38.63 -11.97
C ARG A 167 -3.06 -38.54 -12.05
N SER A 168 -2.48 -38.81 -13.22
CA SER A 168 -1.04 -38.64 -13.44
C SER A 168 -0.61 -37.17 -13.30
N GLN A 169 -1.38 -36.23 -13.86
CA GLN A 169 -1.11 -34.79 -13.73
C GLN A 169 -1.18 -34.34 -12.27
N LEU A 170 -2.20 -34.80 -11.53
CA LEU A 170 -2.36 -34.49 -10.12
C LEU A 170 -1.16 -34.99 -9.30
N VAL A 171 -0.71 -36.23 -9.52
CA VAL A 171 0.49 -36.78 -8.85
C VAL A 171 1.74 -35.96 -9.19
N GLN A 172 1.91 -35.52 -10.44
CA GLN A 172 3.04 -34.66 -10.82
C GLN A 172 2.98 -33.29 -10.13
N MET A 173 1.78 -32.69 -10.02
CA MET A 173 1.59 -31.44 -9.30
C MET A 173 1.88 -31.57 -7.81
N GLU A 174 1.39 -32.63 -7.16
CA GLU A 174 1.66 -32.93 -5.76
C GLU A 174 3.17 -33.13 -5.52
N ALA A 175 3.85 -33.88 -6.39
CA ALA A 175 5.30 -34.07 -6.32
C ALA A 175 6.06 -32.75 -6.52
N ALA A 176 5.64 -31.91 -7.48
CA ALA A 176 6.24 -30.61 -7.70
C ALA A 176 6.03 -29.67 -6.51
N GLN A 177 4.85 -29.69 -5.89
CA GLN A 177 4.54 -28.90 -4.71
C GLN A 177 5.36 -29.36 -3.48
N SER A 178 5.43 -30.67 -3.24
CA SER A 178 6.25 -31.24 -2.15
C SER A 178 7.72 -30.87 -2.32
N ASN A 179 8.29 -31.09 -3.51
CA ASN A 179 9.70 -30.78 -3.78
C ASN A 179 10.02 -29.28 -3.65
N ASN A 180 9.09 -28.40 -4.06
CA ASN A 180 9.28 -26.95 -3.97
C ASN A 180 9.08 -26.43 -2.55
N GLN A 181 8.13 -26.95 -1.77
CA GLN A 181 7.95 -26.56 -0.37
C GLN A 181 9.10 -27.08 0.50
N ASP A 182 9.47 -28.36 0.38
CA ASP A 182 10.56 -28.94 1.18
C ASP A 182 11.91 -28.27 0.87
N GLY A 183 12.15 -27.93 -0.40
CA GLY A 183 13.36 -27.21 -0.82
C GLY A 183 13.40 -25.76 -0.32
N ALA A 184 12.29 -25.02 -0.47
CA ALA A 184 12.21 -23.63 -0.04
C ALA A 184 12.25 -23.48 1.49
N ASP A 185 11.53 -24.34 2.21
CA ASP A 185 11.48 -24.34 3.67
C ASP A 185 12.86 -24.72 4.24
N LYS A 186 13.56 -25.69 3.63
CA LYS A 186 14.93 -26.05 4.04
C LYS A 186 15.93 -24.92 3.82
N LEU A 187 15.85 -24.21 2.69
CA LEU A 187 16.69 -23.05 2.41
C LEU A 187 16.41 -21.89 3.39
N GLU A 188 15.16 -21.67 3.75
CA GLU A 188 14.79 -20.64 4.72
C GLU A 188 15.23 -21.03 6.14
N ILE A 189 15.11 -22.31 6.54
CA ILE A 189 15.65 -22.83 7.80
C ILE A 189 17.17 -22.60 7.86
N ASP A 190 17.93 -22.97 6.82
CA ASP A 190 19.38 -22.76 6.77
C ASP A 190 19.75 -21.27 6.86
N ARG A 191 18.98 -20.40 6.19
CA ARG A 191 19.17 -18.94 6.23
C ARG A 191 18.93 -18.39 7.63
N LEU A 192 17.85 -18.83 8.28
CA LEU A 192 17.51 -18.42 9.64
C LEU A 192 18.54 -18.93 10.65
N GLN A 193 19.02 -20.16 10.51
CA GLN A 193 20.08 -20.71 11.36
C GLN A 193 21.38 -19.91 11.24
N LYS A 194 21.82 -19.57 10.03
CA LYS A 194 22.99 -18.69 9.83
C LYS A 194 22.80 -17.32 10.48
N LYS A 195 21.60 -16.74 10.39
CA LYS A 195 21.28 -15.46 11.02
C LYS A 195 21.28 -15.55 12.54
N ILE A 196 20.76 -16.63 13.11
CA ILE A 196 20.81 -16.90 14.55
C ILE A 196 22.27 -16.99 15.03
N GLU A 197 23.11 -17.70 14.28
CA GLU A 197 24.52 -17.86 14.63
C GLU A 197 25.29 -16.53 14.58
N GLN A 198 25.05 -15.70 13.56
CA GLN A 198 25.60 -14.34 13.50
C GLN A 198 25.18 -13.50 14.71
N ILE A 199 23.91 -13.52 15.08
CA ILE A 199 23.40 -12.78 16.25
C ILE A 199 24.05 -13.28 17.53
N ARG A 200 24.27 -14.60 17.67
CA ARG A 200 24.97 -15.17 18.83
C ARG A 200 26.40 -14.65 18.92
N GLN A 201 27.16 -14.70 17.82
CA GLN A 201 28.53 -14.20 17.77
C GLN A 201 28.61 -12.70 18.07
N GLU A 202 27.68 -11.90 17.53
CA GLU A 202 27.57 -10.48 17.86
C GLU A 202 27.26 -10.26 19.34
N THR A 203 26.34 -11.04 19.91
CA THR A 203 25.95 -10.98 21.32
C THR A 203 27.13 -11.34 22.24
N ASP A 204 27.88 -12.39 21.91
CA ASP A 204 29.06 -12.80 22.67
C ASP A 204 30.16 -11.74 22.59
N GLY A 205 30.35 -11.13 21.41
CA GLY A 205 31.26 -10.01 21.22
C GLY A 205 30.87 -8.77 22.03
N ILE A 206 29.58 -8.43 22.08
CA ILE A 206 29.06 -7.33 22.91
C ILE A 206 29.21 -7.64 24.39
N THR A 207 28.90 -8.87 24.81
CA THR A 207 29.00 -9.31 26.21
C THR A 207 30.44 -9.23 26.70
N SER A 208 31.40 -9.65 25.86
CA SER A 208 32.83 -9.54 26.14
C SER A 208 33.27 -8.08 26.32
N LYS A 209 32.89 -7.20 25.39
CA LYS A 209 33.17 -5.75 25.50
C LYS A 209 32.55 -5.13 26.75
N LEU A 210 31.34 -5.53 27.11
CA LEU A 210 30.67 -5.03 28.31
C LEU A 210 31.40 -5.48 29.58
N SER A 211 31.93 -6.70 29.59
CA SER A 211 32.79 -7.20 30.67
C SER A 211 34.08 -6.40 30.79
N GLU A 212 34.75 -6.09 29.67
CA GLU A 212 35.94 -5.24 29.66
C GLU A 212 35.64 -3.84 30.21
N VAL A 213 34.59 -3.19 29.73
CA VAL A 213 34.17 -1.86 30.21
C VAL A 213 33.86 -1.88 31.70
N ARG A 214 33.20 -2.93 32.21
CA ARG A 214 32.96 -3.07 33.66
C ARG A 214 34.26 -3.12 34.44
N LYS A 215 35.23 -3.92 33.98
CA LYS A 215 36.55 -4.04 34.61
C LYS A 215 37.30 -2.71 34.59
N GLU A 216 37.32 -2.01 33.44
CA GLU A 216 37.93 -0.69 33.31
C GLU A 216 37.28 0.34 34.25
N THR A 217 35.96 0.28 34.42
CA THR A 217 35.21 1.16 35.31
C THR A 217 35.55 0.87 36.79
N GLU A 218 35.64 -0.39 37.18
CA GLU A 218 36.07 -0.81 38.52
C GLU A 218 37.51 -0.35 38.82
N GLU A 219 38.43 -0.52 37.87
CA GLU A 219 39.80 -0.05 37.98
C GLU A 219 39.88 1.49 38.08
N ALA A 220 39.09 2.21 37.29
CA ALA A 220 39.00 3.67 37.36
C ALA A 220 38.43 4.14 38.70
N GLN A 221 37.39 3.47 39.20
CA GLN A 221 36.80 3.77 40.51
C GLN A 221 37.79 3.53 41.65
N LYS A 222 38.58 2.45 41.57
CA LYS A 222 39.63 2.16 42.53
C LYS A 222 40.70 3.26 42.53
N LYS A 223 41.19 3.66 41.35
CA LYS A 223 42.14 4.78 41.21
C LYS A 223 41.59 6.10 41.75
N LEU A 224 40.31 6.40 41.52
CA LEU A 224 39.65 7.59 42.08
C LEU A 224 39.62 7.56 43.61
N ASN A 225 39.32 6.41 44.21
CA ASN A 225 39.29 6.26 45.66
C ASN A 225 40.70 6.40 46.27
N GLU A 226 41.72 5.83 45.63
CA GLU A 226 43.13 6.00 46.02
C GLU A 226 43.55 7.49 45.94
N GLN A 227 43.16 8.20 44.87
CA GLN A 227 43.40 9.64 44.74
C GLN A 227 42.71 10.46 45.84
N LYS A 228 41.43 10.17 46.14
CA LYS A 228 40.72 10.85 47.23
C LYS A 228 41.36 10.60 48.59
N GLN A 229 41.82 9.38 48.83
CA GLN A 229 42.49 9.04 50.10
C GLN A 229 43.82 9.78 50.22
N THR A 230 44.66 9.74 49.17
CA THR A 230 45.92 10.49 49.16
C THR A 230 45.72 12.01 49.29
N GLU A 231 44.68 12.57 48.69
CA GLU A 231 44.33 13.99 48.86
C GLU A 231 43.91 14.32 50.30
N ALA A 232 43.09 13.46 50.91
CA ALA A 232 42.70 13.59 52.33
C ALA A 232 43.91 13.50 53.27
N ASP A 233 44.81 12.54 53.03
CA ASP A 233 46.04 12.35 53.81
C ASP A 233 46.97 13.57 53.66
N ASN A 234 47.14 14.10 52.44
CA ASN A 234 47.91 15.32 52.18
C ASN A 234 47.30 16.53 52.87
N GLN A 235 45.96 16.66 52.86
CA GLN A 235 45.26 17.75 53.54
C GLN A 235 45.45 17.69 55.06
N ALA A 236 45.40 16.48 55.64
CA ALA A 236 45.71 16.25 57.05
C ALA A 236 47.17 16.59 57.39
N LEU A 237 48.11 16.17 56.54
CA LEU A 237 49.54 16.48 56.70
C LEU A 237 49.81 17.98 56.64
N MET A 238 49.20 18.68 55.67
CA MET A 238 49.25 20.13 55.55
C MET A 238 48.63 20.84 56.76
N GLY A 239 47.52 20.33 57.29
CA GLY A 239 46.92 20.82 58.52
C GLY A 239 47.87 20.70 59.72
N LYS A 240 48.52 19.54 59.87
CA LYS A 240 49.51 19.28 60.91
C LYS A 240 50.73 20.20 60.78
N LEU A 241 51.32 20.31 59.60
CA LEU A 241 52.45 21.20 59.33
C LEU A 241 52.11 22.68 59.62
N LYS A 242 50.91 23.14 59.22
CA LYS A 242 50.45 24.49 59.56
C LYS A 242 50.34 24.68 61.07
N ALA A 243 49.78 23.72 61.80
CA ALA A 243 49.68 23.77 63.25
C ALA A 243 51.06 23.81 63.92
N ASP A 244 52.00 22.97 63.45
CA ASP A 244 53.38 22.93 63.96
C ASP A 244 54.12 24.25 63.71
N ILE A 245 53.98 24.86 62.53
CA ILE A 245 54.54 26.19 62.23
C ILE A 245 53.94 27.25 63.15
N VAL A 246 52.62 27.25 63.35
CA VAL A 246 51.96 28.20 64.27
C VAL A 246 52.48 28.03 65.69
N ALA A 247 52.60 26.79 66.18
CA ALA A 247 53.12 26.50 67.51
C ALA A 247 54.58 26.97 67.67
N LEU A 248 55.44 26.72 66.66
CA LEU A 248 56.82 27.19 66.65
C LEU A 248 56.92 28.72 66.65
N LEU A 249 56.11 29.39 65.84
CA LEU A 249 56.07 30.86 65.78
C LEU A 249 55.60 31.45 67.11
N GLN A 250 54.55 30.90 67.72
CA GLN A 250 54.07 31.31 69.03
C GLN A 250 55.15 31.14 70.11
N LYS A 251 55.83 29.99 70.12
CA LYS A 251 56.96 29.74 71.04
C LYS A 251 58.07 30.78 70.86
N LYS A 252 58.47 31.07 69.62
CA LYS A 252 59.52 32.06 69.32
C LYS A 252 59.11 33.49 69.69
N ILE A 253 57.84 33.84 69.52
CA ILE A 253 57.29 35.13 69.97
C ILE A 253 57.39 35.25 71.49
N GLU A 254 57.02 34.20 72.23
CA GLU A 254 57.06 34.22 73.69
C GLU A 254 58.51 34.26 74.22
N GLU A 255 59.43 33.50 73.60
CA GLU A 255 60.87 33.59 73.89
C GLU A 255 61.44 35.00 73.66
N GLU A 256 61.05 35.69 72.58
CA GLU A 256 61.48 37.07 72.31
C GLU A 256 60.85 38.10 73.27
N LYS A 257 59.60 37.89 73.70
CA LYS A 257 58.98 38.71 74.75
C LYS A 257 59.72 38.54 76.08
N ASP A 258 60.07 37.32 76.45
CA ASP A 258 60.81 37.04 77.67
C ASP A 258 62.24 37.60 77.62
N LYS A 259 62.92 37.56 76.47
CA LYS A 259 64.19 38.26 76.27
C LYS A 259 64.04 39.78 76.39
N LYS A 260 62.98 40.39 75.87
CA LYS A 260 62.70 41.83 76.04
C LYS A 260 62.41 42.20 77.50
N LYS A 261 61.73 41.36 78.27
CA LYS A 261 61.51 41.56 79.71
C LYS A 261 62.80 41.43 80.54
N ARG A 262 63.76 40.61 80.08
CA ARG A 262 65.07 40.42 80.72
C ARG A 262 66.13 41.47 80.36
N LYS A 263 65.80 42.48 79.54
CA LYS A 263 66.72 43.60 79.29
C LYS A 263 66.71 44.56 80.48
N PRO A 264 67.83 44.73 81.21
CA PRO A 264 67.90 45.62 82.37
C PRO A 264 67.61 47.09 81.99
N GLU A 265 67.81 47.45 80.73
CA GLU A 265 67.48 48.76 80.15
C GLU A 265 65.96 49.04 80.15
N LEU A 266 65.11 48.04 79.92
CA LEU A 266 63.65 48.22 79.87
C LEU A 266 63.08 48.39 81.28
N GLN A 267 63.61 47.65 82.26
CA GLN A 267 63.28 47.83 83.67
C GLN A 267 63.74 49.20 84.19
N LYS A 268 64.98 49.62 83.87
CA LYS A 268 65.46 50.98 84.17
C LYS A 268 64.58 52.06 83.53
N MET A 269 64.12 51.88 82.29
CA MET A 269 63.21 52.83 81.64
C MET A 269 61.84 52.92 82.33
N ILE A 270 61.30 51.79 82.82
CA ILE A 270 60.04 51.79 83.59
C ILE A 270 60.22 52.52 84.93
N GLU A 271 61.33 52.28 85.63
CA GLU A 271 61.67 52.98 86.88
C GLU A 271 61.86 54.49 86.66
N LEU A 272 62.58 54.89 85.61
CA LEU A 272 62.75 56.29 85.24
C LEU A 272 61.41 56.98 84.89
N LYS A 273 60.51 56.31 84.16
CA LYS A 273 59.18 56.85 83.88
C LYS A 273 58.36 57.09 85.15
N LYS A 274 58.46 56.20 86.15
CA LYS A 274 57.81 56.40 87.45
C LYS A 274 58.43 57.57 88.21
N ALA A 275 59.76 57.69 88.24
CA ALA A 275 60.45 58.79 88.89
C ALA A 275 60.05 60.15 88.30
N ILE A 276 60.05 60.28 86.97
CA ILE A 276 59.62 61.50 86.26
C ILE A 276 58.17 61.86 86.61
N SER A 277 57.28 60.86 86.70
CA SER A 277 55.87 61.13 87.04
C SER A 277 55.69 61.64 88.47
N ILE A 278 56.50 61.18 89.43
CA ILE A 278 56.47 61.65 90.81
C ILE A 278 57.00 63.08 90.90
N GLU A 279 58.11 63.35 90.21
CA GLU A 279 58.78 64.65 90.23
C GLU A 279 57.94 65.75 89.56
N ASN A 280 57.26 65.42 88.46
CA ASN A 280 56.29 66.34 87.84
C ASN A 280 55.13 66.67 88.78
N LEU A 281 54.64 65.69 89.55
CA LEU A 281 53.53 65.91 90.48
C LEU A 281 53.95 66.82 91.64
N ALA A 282 55.19 66.67 92.12
CA ALA A 282 55.78 67.55 93.13
C ALA A 282 55.99 68.98 92.59
N LEU A 283 56.44 69.13 91.34
CA LEU A 283 56.57 70.44 90.69
C LEU A 283 55.22 71.16 90.55
N GLU A 284 54.16 70.43 90.18
CA GLU A 284 52.81 71.00 90.05
C GLU A 284 52.27 71.49 91.41
N GLN A 285 52.54 70.74 92.49
CA GLN A 285 52.16 71.12 93.86
C GLN A 285 52.93 72.37 94.33
N ALA A 286 54.25 72.40 94.14
CA ALA A 286 55.07 73.55 94.50
C ALA A 286 54.66 74.83 93.74
N ARG A 287 54.23 74.72 92.48
CA ARG A 287 53.70 75.85 91.72
C ARG A 287 52.41 76.42 92.31
N LYS A 288 51.49 75.56 92.75
CA LYS A 288 50.24 76.00 93.39
C LYS A 288 50.49 76.69 94.72
N GLU A 289 51.36 76.12 95.56
CA GLU A 289 51.72 76.72 96.85
C GLU A 289 52.31 78.13 96.69
N LEU A 290 53.10 78.37 95.64
CA LEU A 290 53.69 79.68 95.33
C LEU A 290 52.65 80.72 94.89
N GLU A 291 51.57 80.28 94.24
CA GLU A 291 50.50 81.16 93.74
C GLU A 291 49.54 81.61 94.86
N GLU A 292 49.45 80.84 95.96
CA GLU A 292 48.58 81.11 97.11
C GLU A 292 49.23 81.97 98.21
N ILE A 293 50.51 82.35 98.07
CA ILE A 293 51.21 83.19 99.06
C ILE A 293 50.61 84.61 99.09
N GLN A 294 50.01 84.96 100.24
CA GLN A 294 49.52 86.32 100.52
C GLN A 294 50.59 87.14 101.24
N VAL A 295 50.88 88.35 100.74
CA VAL A 295 51.80 89.31 101.38
C VAL A 295 50.97 90.52 101.80
N GLY A 296 50.83 90.74 103.11
CA GLY A 296 50.08 91.89 103.63
C GLY A 296 48.58 91.85 103.32
N GLY A 297 47.95 90.67 103.38
CA GLY A 297 46.50 90.49 103.20
C GLY A 297 45.99 90.62 101.76
N LYS A 298 46.89 90.70 100.77
CA LYS A 298 46.59 90.71 99.34
C LYS A 298 47.49 89.71 98.60
N THR A 299 46.97 89.07 97.55
CA THR A 299 47.75 88.19 96.65
C THR A 299 48.62 89.00 95.70
N VAL A 300 49.66 88.38 95.14
CA VAL A 300 50.53 89.03 94.13
C VAL A 300 49.73 89.51 92.91
N SER A 301 48.66 88.81 92.54
CA SER A 301 47.75 89.20 91.46
C SER A 301 46.98 90.49 91.80
N GLU A 302 46.47 90.59 93.02
CA GLU A 302 45.75 91.76 93.51
C GLU A 302 46.67 93.01 93.58
N LEU A 303 47.90 92.85 94.09
CA LEU A 303 48.89 93.93 94.13
C LEU A 303 49.29 94.42 92.73
N LYS A 304 49.46 93.50 91.76
CA LYS A 304 49.73 93.87 90.36
C LYS A 304 48.58 94.68 89.74
N SER A 305 47.34 94.34 90.06
CA SER A 305 46.15 95.08 89.60
C SER A 305 46.07 96.49 90.19
N GLU A 306 46.50 96.65 91.45
CA GLU A 306 46.48 97.94 92.17
C GLU A 306 47.60 98.87 91.68
N ILE A 307 48.80 98.32 91.42
CA ILE A 307 49.91 99.05 90.77
C ILE A 307 49.48 99.57 89.39
N THR A 308 48.76 98.77 88.60
CA THR A 308 48.30 99.22 87.27
C THR A 308 47.28 100.34 87.35
N LYS A 309 46.38 100.33 88.35
CA LYS A 309 45.46 101.46 88.61
C LYS A 309 46.21 102.73 88.99
N MET A 310 47.10 102.68 89.98
CA MET A 310 47.87 103.85 90.40
C MET A 310 48.72 104.45 89.27
N GLN A 311 49.36 103.59 88.46
CA GLN A 311 50.13 104.05 87.28
C GLN A 311 49.26 104.73 86.21
N SER A 312 47.96 104.41 86.14
CA SER A 312 47.04 105.09 85.21
C SER A 312 46.62 106.48 85.73
N GLU A 313 46.43 106.62 87.04
CA GLU A 313 46.13 107.91 87.69
C GLU A 313 47.31 108.89 87.60
N ILE A 314 48.54 108.43 87.88
CA ILE A 314 49.75 109.25 87.74
C ILE A 314 49.86 109.83 86.32
N ARG A 315 49.66 109.02 85.29
CA ARG A 315 49.69 109.45 83.88
C ARG A 315 48.56 110.42 83.50
N SER A 316 47.47 110.46 84.27
CA SER A 316 46.43 111.46 84.12
C SER A 316 46.89 112.80 84.66
N TYR A 317 47.39 112.82 85.89
CA TYR A 317 47.87 114.04 86.55
C TYR A 317 49.06 114.68 85.83
N GLU A 318 50.00 113.89 85.32
CA GLU A 318 51.12 114.41 84.52
C GLU A 318 50.65 115.16 83.25
N ARG A 319 49.54 114.73 82.63
CA ARG A 319 48.96 115.40 81.46
C ARG A 319 48.30 116.73 81.81
N GLU A 320 47.66 116.81 82.97
CA GLU A 320 47.08 118.07 83.48
C GLU A 320 48.18 119.09 83.82
N ILE A 321 49.23 118.65 84.52
CA ILE A 321 50.39 119.50 84.86
C ILE A 321 51.03 120.09 83.60
N LYS A 322 51.22 119.28 82.54
CA LYS A 322 51.78 119.73 81.26
C LYS A 322 50.93 120.76 80.53
N LYS A 323 49.60 120.73 80.69
CA LYS A 323 48.72 121.76 80.10
C LYS A 323 48.84 123.07 80.86
N ALA A 324 48.80 123.01 82.19
CA ALA A 324 48.91 124.19 83.04
C ALA A 324 50.27 124.91 82.85
N THR A 325 51.37 124.16 82.72
CA THR A 325 52.69 124.74 82.44
C THR A 325 52.76 125.47 81.10
N LYS A 326 52.16 124.92 80.04
CA LYS A 326 52.11 125.59 78.73
C LYS A 326 51.25 126.85 78.73
N GLU A 327 50.16 126.88 79.50
CA GLU A 327 49.38 128.10 79.68
C GLU A 327 50.17 129.17 80.44
N ASN A 328 50.89 128.78 81.50
CA ASN A 328 51.77 129.69 82.22
C ASN A 328 52.89 130.25 81.33
N GLU A 329 53.54 129.43 80.50
CA GLU A 329 54.57 129.93 79.57
C GLU A 329 54.02 130.97 78.60
N LYS A 330 52.82 130.76 78.04
CA LYS A 330 52.17 131.75 77.16
C LYS A 330 51.86 133.06 77.88
N LEU A 331 51.44 132.98 79.14
CA LEU A 331 51.20 134.16 79.96
C LEU A 331 52.51 134.90 80.28
N ILE A 332 53.60 134.17 80.54
CA ILE A 332 54.93 134.75 80.77
C ILE A 332 55.45 135.46 79.50
N GLU A 333 55.30 134.86 78.32
CA GLU A 333 55.67 135.50 77.05
C GLU A 333 54.86 136.77 76.78
N GLN A 334 53.55 136.77 77.08
CA GLN A 334 52.72 137.97 76.98
C GLN A 334 53.15 139.08 77.94
N ILE A 335 53.62 138.74 79.14
CA ILE A 335 54.16 139.72 80.10
C ILE A 335 55.50 140.29 79.61
N ALA A 336 56.33 139.45 78.97
CA ALA A 336 57.64 139.87 78.48
C ALA A 336 57.55 140.87 77.31
N GLU A 337 56.59 140.73 76.40
CA GLU A 337 56.41 141.67 75.27
C GLU A 337 55.93 143.07 75.67
N ILE A 338 55.31 143.22 76.85
CA ILE A 338 54.77 144.52 77.32
C ILE A 338 55.83 145.36 78.06
N ARG A 339 57.02 144.81 78.38
CA ARG A 339 58.08 145.52 79.13
C ARG A 339 59.39 145.71 78.34
N ILE A 340 59.49 146.85 77.65
CA ILE A 340 60.73 147.55 77.21
C ILE A 340 60.50 149.04 77.57
N PRO A 341 61.42 149.83 78.22
CA PRO A 341 62.80 150.12 77.79
C PRO A 341 63.88 150.36 78.91
N SER A 342 65.13 150.59 78.49
CA SER A 342 66.34 151.09 79.23
C SER A 342 66.12 152.37 80.08
N PRO A 343 66.98 152.80 81.06
CA PRO A 343 68.05 152.15 81.86
C PRO A 343 67.82 152.21 83.41
N ASP A 344 68.80 151.70 84.17
CA ASP A 344 69.15 151.93 85.59
C ASP A 344 68.51 151.11 86.74
N THR A 345 69.44 150.71 87.64
CA THR A 345 69.34 150.38 89.08
C THR A 345 69.15 148.90 89.49
N THR A 346 70.20 148.09 89.74
CA THR A 346 71.05 147.84 90.95
C THR A 346 70.48 146.93 92.08
N LEU A 347 71.35 146.02 92.57
CA LEU A 347 71.44 145.36 93.91
C LEU A 347 70.45 144.19 94.19
N GLN A 348 70.73 143.11 94.95
CA GLN A 348 71.85 142.60 95.76
C GLN A 348 71.48 141.19 96.33
N PHE A 349 72.49 140.31 96.57
CA PHE A 349 72.67 139.28 97.65
C PHE A 349 71.51 138.30 98.04
N LEU A 350 71.64 137.00 98.42
CA LEU A 350 72.57 136.28 99.32
C LEU A 350 72.25 134.74 99.39
N ASN A 351 73.27 133.88 99.47
CA ASN A 351 73.52 132.66 100.30
C ASN A 351 72.57 131.44 100.55
N ASP A 352 73.22 130.26 100.37
CA ASP A 352 73.48 129.12 101.31
C ASP A 352 72.65 127.80 101.39
N THR A 353 73.40 126.69 101.15
CA THR A 353 73.40 125.31 101.76
C THR A 353 72.23 124.33 101.47
N ALA A 354 72.39 123.00 101.32
CA ALA A 354 73.37 122.04 101.86
C ALA A 354 73.54 120.74 101.01
N GLU A 355 74.65 120.04 101.28
CA GLU A 355 75.10 118.69 100.82
C GLU A 355 74.23 117.53 101.33
N ILE A 356 74.22 116.37 100.65
CA ILE A 356 74.42 114.99 101.21
C ILE A 356 74.97 114.05 100.11
N ASP A 357 75.94 113.22 100.50
CA ASP A 357 76.71 112.18 99.79
C ASP A 357 76.24 110.75 100.16
N GLU A 358 76.52 109.75 99.31
CA GLU A 358 76.92 108.35 99.65
C GLU A 358 77.02 107.42 98.38
N SER A 359 78.28 107.16 98.01
CA SER A 359 79.00 105.96 97.48
C SER A 359 78.33 104.55 97.58
N GLU A 360 78.70 103.41 96.94
CA GLU A 360 79.84 102.91 96.11
C GLU A 360 79.59 101.43 95.59
N TYR A 361 80.31 100.99 94.52
CA TYR A 361 80.77 99.62 94.10
C TYR A 361 79.76 98.48 93.68
N SER A 362 80.00 97.52 92.74
CA SER A 362 81.16 97.03 91.95
C SER A 362 80.76 96.05 90.80
N GLN A 363 81.46 96.09 89.64
CA GLN A 363 82.16 95.02 88.84
C GLN A 363 81.59 93.57 88.67
N GLN A 364 81.80 92.70 87.65
CA GLN A 364 82.63 92.59 86.43
C GLN A 364 82.33 91.27 85.62
N VAL A 365 82.36 91.35 84.27
CA VAL A 365 82.91 90.49 83.15
C VAL A 365 82.67 88.95 82.89
N VAL A 366 82.54 88.62 81.57
CA VAL A 366 83.14 87.54 80.68
C VAL A 366 82.24 86.41 80.08
N THR A 367 82.37 86.23 78.74
CA THR A 367 81.88 85.17 77.79
C THR A 367 82.82 83.95 77.59
N PRO A 368 82.42 82.81 76.96
CA PRO A 368 82.96 82.51 75.59
C PRO A 368 82.12 81.59 74.63
N LYS A 369 82.56 81.52 73.36
CA LYS A 369 82.09 80.82 72.13
C LYS A 369 82.48 79.33 72.02
N LEU A 370 81.87 78.56 71.07
CA LEU A 370 82.49 77.43 70.33
C LEU A 370 81.80 77.11 68.97
N GLU A 371 82.60 76.65 68.00
CA GLU A 371 82.33 76.40 66.55
C GLU A 371 81.85 74.97 66.25
N ILE A 372 81.14 74.75 65.11
CA ILE A 372 80.76 73.42 64.61
C ILE A 372 81.13 73.27 63.13
N ASN A 373 81.92 72.24 62.81
CA ASN A 373 82.27 71.78 61.46
C ASN A 373 81.17 70.87 60.88
N VAL A 374 80.78 71.06 59.61
CA VAL A 374 79.84 70.19 58.89
C VAL A 374 80.50 69.64 57.63
N THR A 375 80.49 68.32 57.45
CA THR A 375 80.81 67.63 56.18
C THR A 375 79.53 67.03 55.57
N PRO A 376 79.32 67.06 54.24
CA PRO A 376 78.08 66.56 53.64
C PRO A 376 78.15 65.07 53.25
N ILE A 377 77.07 64.33 53.56
CA ILE A 377 76.86 62.93 53.15
C ILE A 377 76.12 62.89 51.80
N GLN A 378 76.71 62.25 50.79
CA GLN A 378 76.03 61.89 49.53
C GLN A 378 74.99 60.80 49.79
N ARG A 379 73.74 61.01 49.32
CA ARG A 379 72.66 60.00 49.37
C ARG A 379 72.76 59.07 48.18
N ALA A 380 72.91 57.77 48.40
CA ALA A 380 72.68 56.74 47.39
C ALA A 380 71.20 56.34 47.38
N ILE A 381 70.56 56.38 46.21
CA ILE A 381 69.20 55.89 45.97
C ILE A 381 69.32 54.46 45.43
N SER A 382 68.72 53.47 46.10
CA SER A 382 68.65 52.08 45.65
C SER A 382 67.63 51.93 44.51
N ARG A 383 67.99 51.17 43.47
CA ARG A 383 67.12 50.80 42.33
C ARG A 383 66.80 49.29 42.37
N ASP A 384 65.65 48.91 41.83
CA ASP A 384 65.20 47.51 41.73
C ASP A 384 66.04 46.74 40.67
N VAL A 385 66.46 45.52 41.01
CA VAL A 385 67.52 44.76 40.31
C VAL A 385 67.02 44.06 39.04
N PHE A 386 65.71 43.94 38.84
CA PHE A 386 65.14 43.29 37.65
C PHE A 386 64.63 44.27 36.57
N THR A 387 64.36 45.54 36.89
CA THR A 387 63.73 46.47 35.93
C THR A 387 64.33 47.89 35.92
N GLY A 388 65.19 48.26 36.87
CA GLY A 388 65.95 49.53 36.83
C GLY A 388 65.18 50.81 37.16
N ALA A 389 63.91 50.75 37.56
CA ALA A 389 63.10 51.92 37.92
C ALA A 389 63.18 52.28 39.43
N PRO A 390 63.00 53.56 39.81
CA PRO A 390 62.94 53.97 41.21
C PRO A 390 61.59 53.56 41.86
N LEU A 391 61.65 52.90 43.01
CA LEU A 391 60.48 52.45 43.77
C LEU A 391 59.78 53.63 44.46
N MET A 392 58.62 54.05 43.94
CA MET A 392 57.72 55.00 44.61
C MET A 392 56.24 54.56 44.50
N THR A 393 55.67 54.32 45.70
CA THR A 393 54.29 54.61 46.18
C THR A 393 53.03 54.13 45.41
N SER A 394 52.38 53.12 46.01
CA SER A 394 50.95 53.03 46.40
C SER A 394 49.80 53.34 45.43
N THR A 395 49.02 52.31 45.02
CA THR A 395 47.52 52.25 45.04
C THR A 395 47.00 50.83 44.67
N PRO A 396 45.81 50.38 45.13
CA PRO A 396 45.40 48.96 45.11
C PRO A 396 44.59 48.53 43.87
N LEU A 397 44.77 47.26 43.45
CA LEU A 397 44.03 46.61 42.36
C LEU A 397 42.66 46.04 42.80
N HIS A 398 41.70 46.19 41.90
CA HIS A 398 40.33 45.66 41.90
C HIS A 398 40.22 44.14 42.12
N LYS A 399 39.17 43.70 42.83
CA LYS A 399 38.68 42.31 42.85
C LYS A 399 37.78 42.04 41.62
N PRO A 400 37.75 40.81 41.08
CA PRO A 400 36.77 40.44 40.05
C PRO A 400 35.45 39.95 40.66
N GLU A 401 34.32 40.33 40.05
CA GLU A 401 32.97 39.83 40.32
C GLU A 401 32.75 38.38 39.82
N PRO A 402 31.79 37.63 40.41
CA PRO A 402 31.38 36.33 39.91
C PRO A 402 30.32 36.44 38.81
N THR A 403 30.50 35.74 37.70
CA THR A 403 29.57 35.71 36.56
C THR A 403 28.32 34.88 36.88
N GLY A 404 27.21 35.57 37.17
CA GLY A 404 25.87 35.00 37.24
C GLY A 404 25.41 34.50 35.88
N LYS A 405 25.12 33.20 35.77
CA LYS A 405 24.49 32.57 34.60
C LYS A 405 23.09 33.15 34.42
N THR A 406 22.88 33.95 33.38
CA THR A 406 21.59 34.56 33.08
C THR A 406 20.58 33.53 32.54
N ARG A 407 19.35 33.60 33.06
CA ARG A 407 18.16 32.81 32.68
C ARG A 407 17.87 32.82 31.16
N ALA A 408 18.41 33.80 30.43
CA ALA A 408 18.34 33.90 28.98
C ALA A 408 19.16 32.83 28.23
N ALA A 409 20.33 32.45 28.76
CA ALA A 409 21.17 31.41 28.15
C ALA A 409 20.55 30.00 28.29
N ALA A 410 19.89 29.75 29.43
CA ALA A 410 19.15 28.50 29.66
C ALA A 410 17.94 28.36 28.71
N ARG A 411 17.19 29.44 28.47
CA ARG A 411 16.04 29.44 27.54
C ARG A 411 16.46 29.17 26.09
N ARG A 412 17.61 29.69 25.64
CA ARG A 412 18.14 29.43 24.28
C ARG A 412 18.54 27.96 24.09
N LEU A 413 19.13 27.34 25.10
CA LEU A 413 19.47 25.91 25.08
C LEU A 413 18.21 25.03 25.05
N GLU A 414 17.17 25.39 25.80
CA GLU A 414 15.91 24.64 25.81
C GLU A 414 15.17 24.71 24.46
N GLN A 415 15.14 25.89 23.83
CA GLN A 415 14.54 26.06 22.49
C GLN A 415 15.30 25.28 21.42
N ASN A 416 16.64 25.28 21.46
CA ASN A 416 17.47 24.52 20.52
C ASN A 416 17.31 23.00 20.70
N ALA A 417 17.11 22.51 21.94
CA ALA A 417 16.84 21.10 22.21
C ALA A 417 15.44 20.68 21.71
N LYS A 418 14.42 21.53 21.87
CA LYS A 418 13.07 21.29 21.34
C LYS A 418 13.03 21.29 19.80
N ALA A 419 13.79 22.17 19.16
CA ALA A 419 13.91 22.20 17.70
C ALA A 419 14.57 20.93 17.14
N LYS A 420 15.69 20.48 17.74
CA LYS A 420 16.38 19.25 17.31
C LYS A 420 15.54 17.98 17.50
N THR A 421 14.79 17.89 18.59
CA THR A 421 13.90 16.74 18.85
C THR A 421 12.69 16.70 17.91
N ALA A 422 12.15 17.86 17.53
CA ALA A 422 11.09 17.96 16.52
C ALA A 422 11.58 17.57 15.11
N GLU A 423 12.81 17.97 14.76
CA GLU A 423 13.43 17.60 13.48
C GLU A 423 13.73 16.10 13.39
N LEU A 424 14.20 15.48 14.48
CA LEU A 424 14.40 14.03 14.58
C LEU A 424 13.09 13.25 14.49
N ARG A 425 11.99 13.75 15.06
CA ARG A 425 10.65 13.14 14.92
C ARG A 425 10.12 13.19 13.49
N LYS A 426 10.33 14.30 12.78
CA LYS A 426 9.98 14.41 11.34
C LYS A 426 10.80 13.44 10.48
N LYS A 427 12.10 13.27 10.75
CA LYS A 427 12.98 12.36 10.00
C LYS A 427 12.70 10.87 10.26
N ARG A 428 12.07 10.52 11.39
CA ARG A 428 11.72 9.14 11.75
C ARG A 428 10.29 8.73 11.37
N GLY A 429 9.60 9.50 10.52
CA GLY A 429 8.27 9.13 10.03
C GLY A 429 7.17 9.12 11.08
N GLY A 430 7.34 9.86 12.18
CA GLY A 430 6.28 10.03 13.18
C GLY A 430 5.10 10.78 12.55
N LYS A 431 4.02 10.04 12.26
CA LYS A 431 2.72 10.59 11.87
C LYS A 431 2.27 11.62 12.91
N LYS A 432 1.76 12.76 12.43
CA LYS A 432 0.86 13.59 13.23
C LYS A 432 -0.48 12.89 13.37
#